data_AF-A0A6A5WTG5-F1
#
_entry.id   AF-A0A6A5WTG5-F1
#
_cell.length_a   1.000
_cell.length_b   1.000
_cell.length_c   1.000
_cell.angle_alpha   90.00
_cell.angle_beta   90.00
_cell.angle_gamma   90.00
#
_symmetry.space_group_name_H-M   'P 1'
#
loop_
_entity.id
_entity.type
_entity.pdbx_description
1 polymer ?
#
loop_
_entity_poly.entity_id
_entity_poly.type
_entity_poly.pdbx_seq_one_letter_code
_entity_poly.pdbx_strand_id
1 'polypeptide(L)'
;MSSNSTAHSGNDSDMEERVVRSTITLHDHGDVTLLIGTGEEQQPVFVSKGTMQLASPIWRAMFDGPWSENQADMIPFPDDDVDAMLLVLRIAHLRFHEIRENNKPSIDQVFQLAIT
;
A
#
# COMPACT_ATOMS: atom_id res chain seq x y z
N MET A 1 -37.00 38.09 -22.26
CA MET A 1 -36.88 37.83 -23.72
C MET A 1 -35.51 37.21 -23.93
N SER A 2 -35.45 35.88 -23.81
CA SER A 2 -35.44 34.92 -24.94
C SER A 2 -34.01 34.76 -25.48
N SER A 3 -33.31 33.68 -25.09
CA SER A 3 -33.18 32.41 -25.85
C SER A 3 -31.96 32.45 -26.78
N ASN A 4 -31.17 31.42 -27.06
CA ASN A 4 -30.85 30.11 -26.48
C ASN A 4 -29.75 29.49 -27.41
N SER A 5 -28.84 28.64 -26.90
CA SER A 5 -28.29 27.42 -27.56
C SER A 5 -27.48 27.52 -28.88
N THR A 6 -26.55 26.65 -29.30
CA THR A 6 -25.87 25.42 -28.79
C THR A 6 -24.87 24.95 -29.87
N ALA A 7 -23.75 24.32 -29.48
CA ALA A 7 -23.10 23.17 -30.13
C ALA A 7 -21.91 22.73 -29.23
N HIS A 8 -22.03 21.75 -28.32
CA HIS A 8 -21.97 20.28 -28.49
C HIS A 8 -20.82 19.72 -29.36
N SER A 9 -19.71 19.39 -28.69
CA SER A 9 -18.90 18.19 -28.90
C SER A 9 -18.29 17.91 -27.50
N GLY A 10 -18.62 16.84 -26.79
CA GLY A 10 -18.74 15.48 -27.30
C GLY A 10 -17.35 14.86 -27.37
N ASN A 11 -16.71 14.69 -26.21
CA ASN A 11 -15.61 13.75 -26.02
C ASN A 11 -15.47 13.44 -24.52
N ASP A 12 -16.48 12.75 -23.99
CA ASP A 12 -16.38 12.01 -22.73
C ASP A 12 -15.53 10.76 -23.00
N SER A 13 -14.22 10.95 -23.07
CA SER A 13 -13.32 9.93 -22.56
C SER A 13 -13.19 10.23 -21.08
N ASP A 14 -14.01 9.57 -20.27
CA ASP A 14 -13.86 9.50 -18.83
C ASP A 14 -12.44 9.02 -18.53
N MET A 15 -11.51 9.96 -18.41
CA MET A 15 -10.29 9.76 -17.66
C MET A 15 -10.78 9.57 -16.23
N GLU A 16 -10.92 8.32 -15.81
CA GLU A 16 -11.04 7.97 -14.39
C GLU A 16 -9.96 8.78 -13.66
N GLU A 17 -10.41 9.82 -12.96
CA GLU A 17 -9.55 10.69 -12.18
C GLU A 17 -9.01 9.82 -11.05
N ARG A 18 -7.86 9.16 -11.29
CA ARG A 18 -7.23 8.29 -10.32
C ARG A 18 -7.00 9.10 -9.05
N VAL A 19 -7.79 8.82 -8.03
CA VAL A 19 -7.57 9.36 -6.70
C VAL A 19 -6.27 8.75 -6.19
N VAL A 20 -5.18 9.51 -6.32
CA VAL A 20 -3.87 9.09 -5.81
C VAL A 20 -3.91 9.22 -4.29
N ARG A 21 -3.94 8.07 -3.58
CA ARG A 21 -3.83 8.04 -2.12
C ARG A 21 -2.46 8.59 -1.69
N SER A 22 -2.45 9.35 -0.60
CA SER A 22 -1.19 9.80 -0.02
C SER A 22 -0.38 8.63 0.50
N THR A 23 0.94 8.68 0.31
CA THR A 23 1.85 7.65 0.81
C THR A 23 1.89 7.66 2.33
N ILE A 24 1.74 6.48 2.93
CA ILE A 24 1.95 6.28 4.37
C ILE A 24 3.45 6.05 4.60
N THR A 25 4.11 6.95 5.32
CA THR A 25 5.53 6.79 5.65
C THR A 25 5.72 6.09 6.99
N LEU A 26 6.23 4.86 6.96
CA LEU A 26 6.56 4.09 8.17
C LEU A 26 8.00 4.31 8.63
N HIS A 27 8.90 4.73 7.75
CA HIS A 27 10.29 5.04 8.09
C HIS A 27 10.78 6.26 7.32
N ASP A 28 11.25 7.31 8.01
CA ASP A 28 11.66 8.58 7.41
C ASP A 28 12.86 8.45 6.46
N HIS A 29 13.69 7.42 6.69
CA HIS A 29 14.80 7.04 5.82
C HIS A 29 14.53 5.71 5.12
N GLY A 30 13.27 5.47 4.74
CA GLY A 30 12.89 4.31 3.92
C GLY A 30 13.63 4.31 2.58
N ASP A 31 13.53 3.19 1.88
CA ASP A 31 14.23 2.92 0.62
C ASP A 31 13.37 2.12 -0.38
N VAL A 32 12.11 1.84 -0.05
CA VAL A 32 11.16 1.19 -0.95
C VAL A 32 9.72 1.58 -0.67
N THR A 33 8.91 1.67 -1.72
CA THR A 33 7.46 1.85 -1.62
C THR A 33 6.75 0.56 -1.97
N LEU A 34 5.91 0.06 -1.06
CA LEU A 34 5.01 -1.05 -1.34
C LEU A 34 3.68 -0.49 -1.86
N LEU A 35 3.15 -1.07 -2.93
CA LEU A 35 1.84 -0.72 -3.49
C LEU A 35 0.86 -1.83 -3.13
N ILE A 36 0.15 -1.66 -2.01
CA ILE A 36 -0.69 -2.71 -1.41
C ILE A 36 -2.11 -2.59 -1.94
N GLY A 37 -2.70 -3.71 -2.36
CA GLY A 37 -4.03 -3.78 -2.97
C GLY A 37 -4.06 -3.34 -4.44
N THR A 38 -5.27 -3.25 -4.99
CA THR A 38 -5.51 -2.94 -6.41
C THR A 38 -6.48 -1.78 -6.63
N GLY A 39 -6.38 -1.14 -7.80
CA GLY A 39 -7.34 -0.12 -8.23
C GLY A 39 -7.34 1.11 -7.33
N GLU A 40 -8.53 1.63 -7.05
CA GLU A 40 -8.73 2.85 -6.23
C GLU A 40 -8.40 2.63 -4.74
N GLU A 41 -8.36 1.37 -4.29
CA GLU A 41 -8.00 1.01 -2.92
C GLU A 41 -6.50 0.84 -2.72
N GLN A 42 -5.69 0.93 -3.79
CA GLN A 42 -4.25 0.76 -3.69
C GLN A 42 -3.63 1.82 -2.77
N GLN A 43 -2.89 1.36 -1.76
CA GLN A 43 -2.25 2.20 -0.76
C GLN A 43 -0.72 2.14 -0.89
N PRO A 44 -0.07 3.25 -1.27
CA PRO A 44 1.39 3.35 -1.22
C PRO A 44 1.87 3.43 0.24
N VAL A 45 2.85 2.60 0.60
CA VAL A 45 3.48 2.59 1.93
C VAL A 45 5.00 2.63 1.79
N PHE A 46 5.63 3.68 2.31
CA PHE A 46 7.08 3.86 2.28
C PHE A 46 7.73 3.24 3.51
N VAL A 47 8.63 2.28 3.27
CA VAL A 47 9.21 1.38 4.29
C VAL A 47 10.73 1.25 4.10
N SER A 48 11.38 0.53 5.03
CA SER A 48 12.80 0.22 4.95
C SER A 48 12.99 -1.28 4.70
N LYS A 49 13.67 -1.63 3.60
CA LYS A 49 14.08 -3.00 3.27
C LYS A 49 14.81 -3.61 4.46
N GLY A 50 15.83 -2.94 4.99
CA GLY A 50 16.62 -3.45 6.13
C GLY A 50 15.77 -3.83 7.35
N THR A 51 14.82 -2.98 7.75
CA THR A 51 13.90 -3.28 8.86
C THR A 51 13.03 -4.49 8.57
N MET A 52 12.50 -4.61 7.35
CA MET A 52 11.74 -5.78 6.93
C MET A 52 12.61 -7.05 6.94
N GLN A 53 13.84 -7.01 6.41
CA GLN A 53 14.74 -8.17 6.40
C GLN A 53 15.14 -8.67 7.80
N LEU A 54 15.14 -7.78 8.80
CA LEU A 54 15.33 -8.14 10.20
C LEU A 54 14.07 -8.80 10.79
N ALA A 55 12.89 -8.33 10.39
CA ALA A 55 11.61 -8.82 10.88
C ALA A 55 11.20 -10.19 10.28
N SER A 56 11.60 -10.52 9.04
CA SER A 56 11.23 -11.78 8.39
C SER A 56 12.27 -12.32 7.40
N PRO A 57 12.56 -13.63 7.42
CA PRO A 57 13.43 -14.26 6.43
C PRO A 57 12.84 -14.26 5.01
N ILE A 58 11.50 -14.16 4.86
CA ILE A 58 10.84 -14.06 3.55
C ILE A 58 11.22 -12.74 2.89
N TRP A 59 11.12 -11.62 3.61
CA TRP A 59 11.54 -10.32 3.11
C TRP A 59 13.05 -10.25 2.88
N ARG A 60 13.86 -10.94 3.70
CA ARG A 60 15.29 -11.11 3.41
C ARG A 60 15.53 -11.78 2.06
N ALA A 61 14.88 -12.90 1.79
CA ALA A 61 15.01 -13.58 0.51
C ALA A 61 14.52 -12.73 -0.68
N MET A 62 13.45 -11.96 -0.48
CA MET A 62 12.90 -11.05 -1.49
C MET A 62 13.87 -9.91 -1.84
N PHE A 63 14.47 -9.27 -0.84
CA PHE A 63 15.32 -8.09 -1.02
C PHE A 63 16.80 -8.38 -1.27
N ASP A 64 17.35 -9.51 -0.78
CA ASP A 64 18.75 -9.90 -1.04
C ASP A 64 18.88 -10.84 -2.24
N GLY A 65 17.77 -11.35 -2.76
CA GLY A 65 17.76 -12.34 -3.83
C GLY A 65 18.07 -11.75 -5.22
N PRO A 66 18.16 -12.62 -6.25
CA PRO A 66 18.35 -12.22 -7.65
C PRO A 66 17.08 -11.66 -8.31
N TRP A 67 16.03 -11.45 -7.52
CA TRP A 67 14.71 -11.03 -8.00
C TRP A 67 14.70 -9.54 -8.35
N SER A 68 13.80 -9.14 -9.24
CA SER A 68 13.62 -7.75 -9.66
C SER A 68 13.35 -6.79 -8.50
N GLU A 69 12.71 -7.31 -7.46
CA GLU A 69 12.29 -6.63 -6.24
C GLU A 69 13.47 -6.08 -5.44
N ASN A 70 14.65 -6.71 -5.55
CA ASN A 70 15.88 -6.21 -4.93
C ASN A 70 16.23 -4.81 -5.46
N GLN A 71 16.10 -4.60 -6.77
CA GLN A 71 16.46 -3.35 -7.45
C GLN A 71 15.27 -2.41 -7.68
N ALA A 72 14.06 -2.80 -7.25
CA ALA A 72 12.87 -2.00 -7.42
C ALA A 72 12.74 -0.95 -6.32
N ASP A 73 12.33 0.26 -6.71
CA ASP A 73 11.92 1.34 -5.81
C ASP A 73 10.44 1.22 -5.41
N MET A 74 9.65 0.49 -6.22
CA MET A 74 8.24 0.22 -6.02
C MET A 74 7.93 -1.26 -6.22
N ILE A 75 7.23 -1.89 -5.28
CA ILE A 75 6.90 -3.31 -5.34
C ILE A 75 5.39 -3.50 -5.16
N PRO A 76 4.69 -4.14 -6.12
CA PRO A 76 3.25 -4.37 -6.04
C PRO A 76 2.91 -5.57 -5.16
N PHE A 77 1.92 -5.40 -4.29
CA PHE A 77 1.36 -6.39 -3.38
C PHE A 77 -0.17 -6.43 -3.62
N PRO A 78 -0.63 -6.83 -4.83
CA PRO A 78 -2.01 -6.61 -5.27
C PRO A 78 -3.03 -7.47 -4.52
N ASP A 79 -2.63 -8.67 -4.09
CA ASP A 79 -3.53 -9.64 -3.46
C ASP A 79 -3.62 -9.47 -1.93
N ASP A 80 -2.84 -8.53 -1.37
CA ASP A 80 -2.77 -8.28 0.06
C ASP A 80 -3.81 -7.24 0.50
N ASP A 81 -4.46 -7.51 1.64
CA ASP A 81 -5.34 -6.55 2.30
C ASP A 81 -4.54 -5.39 2.90
N VAL A 82 -5.00 -4.16 2.64
CA VAL A 82 -4.30 -2.93 3.03
C VAL A 82 -4.16 -2.80 4.54
N ASP A 83 -5.24 -3.05 5.29
CA ASP A 83 -5.24 -2.89 6.73
C ASP A 83 -4.39 -3.96 7.41
N ALA A 84 -4.51 -5.21 6.95
CA ALA A 84 -3.75 -6.34 7.43
C ALA A 84 -2.24 -6.14 7.19
N MET A 85 -1.83 -5.75 5.98
CA MET A 85 -0.42 -5.49 5.73
C MET A 85 0.10 -4.25 6.43
N LEU A 86 -0.70 -3.18 6.56
CA LEU A 86 -0.28 -2.01 7.33
C LEU A 86 -0.03 -2.36 8.80
N LEU A 87 -0.83 -3.26 9.38
CA LEU A 87 -0.59 -3.79 10.72
C LEU A 87 0.74 -4.55 10.81
N VAL A 88 1.01 -5.48 9.88
CA VAL A 88 2.26 -6.24 9.82
C VAL A 88 3.47 -5.34 9.66
N LEU A 89 3.39 -4.34 8.78
CA LEU A 89 4.48 -3.40 8.55
C LEU A 89 4.70 -2.50 9.77
N ARG A 90 3.64 -2.06 10.47
CA ARG A 90 3.79 -1.33 11.74
C ARG A 90 4.48 -2.17 12.81
N ILE A 91 4.19 -3.48 12.89
CA ILE A 91 4.88 -4.41 13.80
C ILE A 91 6.36 -4.51 13.40
N ALA A 92 6.66 -4.74 12.12
CA ALA A 92 8.03 -4.83 11.61
C ALA A 92 8.84 -3.56 11.89
N HIS A 93 8.20 -2.39 11.77
CA HIS A 93 8.78 -1.08 12.04
C HIS A 93 8.69 -0.63 13.51
N LEU A 94 8.25 -1.49 14.43
CA LEU A 94 8.10 -1.19 15.85
C LEU A 94 7.20 0.03 16.16
N ARG A 95 6.28 0.39 15.25
CA ARG A 95 5.32 1.49 15.41
C ARG A 95 4.08 1.06 16.18
N PHE A 96 4.26 0.38 17.31
CA PHE A 96 3.16 -0.17 18.12
C PHE A 96 2.21 0.91 18.64
N HIS A 97 2.68 2.14 18.82
CA HIS A 97 1.85 3.27 19.26
C HIS A 97 0.76 3.66 18.23
N GLU A 98 0.90 3.25 16.97
CA GLU A 98 -0.10 3.44 15.92
C GLU A 98 -1.11 2.30 15.84
N ILE A 99 -0.80 1.18 16.47
CA ILE A 99 -1.70 0.05 16.64
C ILE A 99 -2.56 0.39 17.86
N ARG A 100 -3.53 1.31 17.68
CA ARG A 100 -4.37 1.81 18.77
C ARG A 100 -5.16 0.67 19.42
N GLU A 101 -5.46 0.79 20.72
CA GLU A 101 -6.33 -0.16 21.44
C GLU A 101 -7.74 -0.29 20.84
N ASN A 102 -8.25 0.80 20.23
CA ASN A 102 -9.53 0.80 19.49
C ASN A 102 -9.43 0.20 18.07
N ASN A 103 -8.21 -0.04 17.58
CA ASN A 103 -7.89 -0.72 16.33
C ASN A 103 -7.10 -2.02 16.62
N LYS A 104 -7.34 -2.64 17.78
CA LYS A 104 -6.90 -4.02 17.99
C LYS A 104 -7.50 -4.86 16.87
N PRO A 105 -6.68 -5.63 16.15
CA PRO A 105 -7.19 -6.42 15.05
C PRO A 105 -8.27 -7.36 15.58
N SER A 106 -9.40 -7.42 14.89
CA SER A 106 -10.38 -8.47 15.14
C SER A 106 -9.73 -9.83 14.90
N ILE A 107 -10.31 -10.89 15.45
CA ILE A 107 -9.77 -12.24 15.21
C ILE A 107 -9.77 -12.58 13.71
N ASP A 108 -10.73 -12.05 12.95
CA ASP A 108 -10.80 -12.20 11.50
C ASP A 108 -9.63 -11.51 10.79
N GLN A 109 -9.26 -10.30 11.22
CA GLN A 109 -8.08 -9.59 10.71
C GLN A 109 -6.79 -10.36 11.03
N VAL A 110 -6.70 -10.98 12.21
CA VAL A 110 -5.58 -11.86 12.54
C VAL A 110 -5.55 -13.09 11.65
N PHE A 111 -6.71 -13.68 11.31
CA PHE A 111 -6.76 -14.81 10.38
C PHE A 111 -6.35 -14.45 8.95
N GLN A 112 -6.66 -13.24 8.47
CA GLN A 112 -6.19 -12.77 7.17
C GLN A 112 -4.65 -12.66 7.10
N LEU A 113 -3.96 -12.52 8.24
CA LEU A 113 -2.50 -12.58 8.29
C LEU A 113 -1.94 -13.99 8.16
N ALA A 114 -2.74 -15.01 8.45
CA ALA A 114 -2.34 -16.40 8.52
C ALA A 114 -2.82 -17.15 7.27
N ILE A 115 -2.40 -16.72 6.08
CA ILE A 115 -2.53 -17.58 4.90
C ILE A 115 -1.40 -18.61 4.95
N THR A 116 -1.76 -19.90 4.91
CA THR A 116 -0.88 -21.07 4.92
C THR A 116 -0.82 -21.74 3.56
#